data_AF-A0A524P7X4-F1
#
_entry.id   AF-A0A524P7X4-F1
#
_cell.length_a   1.000
_cell.length_b   1.000
_cell.length_c   1.000
_cell.angle_alpha   90.00
_cell.angle_beta   90.00
_cell.angle_gamma   90.00
#
_symmetry.space_group_name_H-M   'P 1'
#
loop_
_entity.id
_entity.type
_entity.pdbx_description
1 polymer ?
#
loop_
_entity_poly.entity_id
_entity_poly.type
_entity_poly.pdbx_seq_one_letter_code
_entity_poly.pdbx_strand_id
1 'polypeptide(L)'
;MSEGIDSSLASMAAATTMEDARSPLFEAIPPLAWLAGAAAVVDLLLNRVLIPLGSDLWSSGALARLHGGGSFARNLSVVSALVALSFCLGSLCSKSSGLPFSARAGIASFGWVLVPVVAMMTLLPRGLTRVELVLAVAGLAHALILLLILAGVHWRPTRPVAVALALTLVASFSGIVSLILNVTGERTYWEHAERLANAFQWSGELAYLGVPFAIGLAVAIPWREPRGKVALLSSAVVAGLVAAGMAVCKHSAGQDLPNLLYGAVRLDFLPDDSFILYAIPLGIGWAVTVSAMLSKDPVRRQMGAALMLLLSAGYAPRSPSTLIVTVLGVALLARVGIAQARRP
;
A
#
# COMPACT_ATOMS: atom_id res chain seq x y z
N MET A 1 -46.83 25.54 -25.96
CA MET A 1 -46.67 24.28 -25.18
C MET A 1 -45.30 23.60 -25.35
N SER A 2 -44.40 24.04 -26.26
CA SER A 2 -43.08 23.39 -26.41
C SER A 2 -41.99 23.94 -25.45
N GLU A 3 -42.12 25.17 -24.94
CA GLU A 3 -41.11 25.77 -24.03
C GLU A 3 -41.03 25.11 -22.63
N GLY A 4 -42.06 24.37 -22.22
CA GLY A 4 -42.07 23.68 -20.91
C GLY A 4 -41.28 22.37 -20.88
N ILE A 5 -41.10 21.72 -22.03
CA ILE A 5 -40.41 20.42 -22.11
C ILE A 5 -38.89 20.64 -22.10
N ASP A 6 -38.41 21.69 -22.76
CA ASP A 6 -36.97 21.98 -22.85
C ASP A 6 -36.39 22.45 -21.51
N SER A 7 -37.17 23.19 -20.70
CA SER A 7 -36.74 23.56 -19.34
C SER A 7 -36.76 22.38 -18.37
N SER A 8 -37.72 21.47 -18.52
CA SER A 8 -37.77 20.21 -17.75
C SER A 8 -36.59 19.31 -18.08
N LEU A 9 -36.25 19.15 -19.36
CA LEU A 9 -35.10 18.34 -19.80
C LEU A 9 -33.77 18.97 -19.41
N ALA A 10 -33.63 20.30 -19.50
CA ALA A 10 -32.44 21.00 -19.02
C ALA A 10 -32.29 20.90 -17.50
N SER A 11 -33.38 21.01 -16.73
CA SER A 11 -33.36 20.84 -15.28
C SER A 11 -33.08 19.40 -14.85
N MET A 12 -33.60 18.41 -15.58
CA MET A 12 -33.29 17.00 -15.36
C MET A 12 -31.84 16.67 -15.73
N ALA A 13 -31.32 17.21 -16.84
CA ALA A 13 -29.92 17.04 -17.23
C ALA A 13 -28.96 17.70 -16.21
N ALA A 14 -29.29 18.90 -15.74
CA ALA A 14 -28.55 19.60 -14.68
C ALA A 14 -28.63 18.86 -13.33
N ALA A 15 -29.80 18.29 -13.00
CA ALA A 15 -29.97 17.46 -11.80
C ALA A 15 -29.18 16.15 -11.89
N THR A 16 -29.23 15.42 -13.01
CA THR A 16 -28.43 14.20 -13.21
C THR A 16 -26.94 14.47 -13.19
N THR A 17 -26.48 15.61 -13.72
CA THR A 17 -25.05 15.97 -13.69
C THR A 17 -24.58 16.41 -12.30
N MET A 18 -25.45 17.03 -11.49
CA MET A 18 -25.13 17.33 -10.09
C MET A 18 -25.22 16.12 -9.16
N GLU A 19 -26.11 15.16 -9.43
CA GLU A 19 -26.28 13.95 -8.63
C GLU A 19 -25.18 12.90 -8.95
N ASP A 20 -24.76 12.78 -10.21
CA ASP A 20 -23.58 11.97 -10.61
C ASP A 20 -22.24 12.54 -10.10
N ALA A 21 -22.17 13.85 -9.85
CA ALA A 21 -20.95 14.50 -9.37
C ALA A 21 -20.59 14.10 -7.93
N ARG A 22 -21.57 13.72 -7.10
CA ARG A 22 -21.36 13.26 -5.72
C ARG A 22 -21.59 11.77 -5.59
N SER A 23 -20.77 10.94 -6.24
CA SER A 23 -20.81 9.51 -5.91
C SER A 23 -20.07 9.27 -4.57
N PRO A 24 -20.79 8.95 -3.46
CA PRO A 24 -20.16 8.64 -2.16
C PRO A 24 -19.24 7.40 -2.24
N LEU A 25 -19.32 6.69 -3.36
CA LEU A 25 -18.63 5.45 -3.67
C LEU A 25 -17.10 5.62 -3.61
N PHE A 26 -16.52 6.74 -4.03
CA PHE A 26 -15.07 6.95 -3.99
C PHE A 26 -14.55 7.51 -2.67
N GLU A 27 -15.41 8.17 -1.88
CA GLU A 27 -15.06 8.71 -0.57
C GLU A 27 -15.16 7.66 0.54
N ALA A 28 -16.09 6.72 0.43
CA ALA A 28 -16.29 5.67 1.41
C ALA A 28 -15.14 4.67 1.39
N ILE A 29 -14.55 4.44 2.56
CA ILE A 29 -13.52 3.40 2.74
C ILE A 29 -14.18 2.05 2.41
N PRO A 30 -13.62 1.26 1.48
CA PRO A 30 -14.17 -0.04 1.16
C PRO A 30 -14.17 -0.95 2.40
N PRO A 31 -15.16 -1.84 2.51
CA PRO A 31 -15.30 -2.72 3.66
C PRO A 31 -14.04 -3.56 3.84
N LEU A 32 -13.68 -3.82 5.08
CA LEU A 32 -12.53 -4.63 5.49
C LEU A 32 -11.14 -4.05 5.15
N ALA A 33 -11.02 -2.87 4.53
CA ALA A 33 -9.70 -2.30 4.23
C ALA A 33 -8.84 -2.03 5.48
N TRP A 34 -9.45 -1.50 6.54
CA TRP A 34 -8.77 -1.33 7.83
C TRP A 34 -8.41 -2.67 8.49
N LEU A 35 -9.29 -3.67 8.37
CA LEU A 35 -9.02 -5.01 8.89
C LEU A 35 -7.84 -5.66 8.15
N ALA A 36 -7.80 -5.52 6.82
CA ALA A 36 -6.71 -6.00 5.98
C ALA A 36 -5.38 -5.40 6.44
N GLY A 37 -5.32 -4.08 6.63
CA GLY A 37 -4.08 -3.45 7.05
C GLY A 37 -3.71 -3.72 8.50
N ALA A 38 -4.67 -3.79 9.43
CA ALA A 38 -4.39 -4.21 10.81
C ALA A 38 -3.83 -5.63 10.86
N ALA A 39 -4.43 -6.56 10.12
CA ALA A 39 -3.94 -7.93 10.00
C ALA A 39 -2.57 -8.00 9.31
N ALA A 40 -2.30 -7.15 8.31
CA ALA A 40 -1.00 -7.04 7.66
C ALA A 40 0.10 -6.53 8.62
N VAL A 41 -0.24 -5.63 9.54
CA VAL A 41 0.68 -5.18 10.60
C VAL A 41 1.00 -6.31 11.56
N VAL A 42 0.00 -7.07 11.98
CA VAL A 42 0.22 -8.24 12.84
C VAL A 42 1.05 -9.30 12.09
N ASP A 43 0.79 -9.54 10.81
CA ASP A 43 1.62 -10.41 9.95
C ASP A 43 3.08 -9.93 9.89
N LEU A 44 3.31 -8.63 9.65
CA LEU A 44 4.64 -8.03 9.65
C LEU A 44 5.36 -8.26 10.98
N LEU A 45 4.72 -7.93 12.10
CA LEU A 45 5.31 -8.05 13.44
C LEU A 45 5.58 -9.50 13.82
N LEU A 46 4.64 -10.42 13.61
CA LEU A 46 4.79 -11.81 14.01
C LEU A 46 5.74 -12.56 13.05
N ASN A 47 5.43 -12.58 11.75
CA ASN A 47 6.11 -13.44 10.79
C ASN A 47 7.45 -12.89 10.30
N ARG A 48 7.65 -11.57 10.32
CA ARG A 48 8.84 -10.96 9.73
C ARG A 48 9.75 -10.23 10.72
N VAL A 49 9.29 -10.02 11.95
CA VAL A 49 10.09 -9.42 13.02
C VAL A 49 10.32 -10.42 14.15
N LEU A 50 9.26 -10.84 14.86
CA LEU A 50 9.40 -11.64 16.09
C LEU A 50 9.89 -13.07 15.84
N ILE A 51 9.35 -13.78 14.84
CA ILE A 51 9.79 -15.15 14.53
C ILE A 51 11.28 -15.18 14.13
N PRO A 52 11.76 -14.33 13.18
CA PRO A 52 13.18 -14.29 12.83
C PRO A 52 14.09 -13.87 13.99
N LEU A 53 13.67 -12.88 14.80
CA LEU A 53 14.44 -12.41 15.96
C LEU A 53 14.52 -13.44 17.09
N GLY A 54 13.59 -14.38 17.10
CA GLY A 54 13.35 -15.31 18.18
C GLY A 54 13.73 -16.77 17.91
N SER A 55 14.21 -17.11 16.71
CA SER A 55 14.40 -18.52 16.32
C SER A 55 15.25 -19.31 17.31
N ASP A 56 16.23 -18.66 17.92
CA ASP A 56 17.23 -19.30 18.78
C ASP A 56 16.92 -19.13 20.27
N LEU A 57 16.05 -18.19 20.62
CA LEU A 57 15.73 -17.81 22.01
C LEU A 57 14.39 -18.39 22.50
N TRP A 58 13.52 -18.83 21.60
CA TRP A 58 12.15 -19.18 21.93
C TRP A 58 11.97 -20.68 22.10
N SER A 59 11.21 -21.09 23.11
CA SER A 59 10.80 -22.49 23.26
C SER A 59 9.98 -22.96 22.06
N SER A 60 10.06 -24.26 21.73
CA SER A 60 9.31 -24.85 20.61
C SER A 60 7.81 -24.60 20.69
N GLY A 61 7.24 -24.59 21.91
CA GLY A 61 5.83 -24.28 22.14
C GLY A 61 5.48 -22.81 21.87
N ALA A 62 6.37 -21.88 22.20
CA ALA A 62 6.18 -20.46 21.90
C ALA A 62 6.29 -20.18 20.38
N LEU A 63 7.25 -20.80 19.70
CA LEU A 63 7.40 -20.73 18.24
C LEU A 63 6.16 -21.28 17.51
N ALA A 64 5.61 -22.40 17.98
CA ALA A 64 4.38 -22.98 17.41
C ALA A 64 3.18 -22.03 17.54
N ARG A 65 3.02 -21.37 18.71
CA ARG A 65 1.96 -20.37 18.93
C ARG A 65 2.13 -19.14 18.04
N LEU A 66 3.37 -18.63 17.93
CA LEU A 66 3.68 -17.52 17.02
C LEU A 66 3.37 -17.87 15.57
N HIS A 67 3.76 -19.07 15.11
CA HIS A 67 3.47 -19.53 13.76
C HIS A 67 1.96 -19.62 13.49
N GLY A 68 1.19 -20.14 14.46
CA GLY A 68 -0.27 -20.18 14.37
C GLY A 68 -0.88 -18.78 14.25
N GLY A 69 -0.50 -17.86 15.15
CA GLY A 69 -0.96 -16.47 15.15
C GLY A 69 -0.56 -15.72 13.88
N GLY A 70 0.69 -15.90 13.44
CA GLY A 70 1.23 -15.31 12.23
C GLY A 70 0.52 -15.82 10.97
N SER A 71 0.26 -17.13 10.85
CA SER A 71 -0.49 -17.67 9.72
C SER A 71 -1.93 -17.16 9.70
N PHE A 72 -2.58 -17.05 10.86
CA PHE A 72 -3.91 -16.48 10.97
C PHE A 72 -3.94 -15.01 10.50
N ALA A 73 -3.03 -14.18 11.00
CA ALA A 73 -2.92 -12.77 10.61
C ALA A 73 -2.68 -12.62 9.10
N ARG A 74 -1.77 -13.41 8.53
CA ARG A 74 -1.52 -13.42 7.08
C ARG A 74 -2.78 -13.75 6.27
N ASN A 75 -3.48 -14.83 6.64
CA ASN A 75 -4.67 -15.27 5.92
C ASN A 75 -5.81 -14.26 6.06
N LEU A 76 -6.01 -13.69 7.25
CA LEU A 76 -6.99 -12.64 7.51
C LEU A 76 -6.69 -11.39 6.68
N SER A 77 -5.42 -10.98 6.61
CA SER A 77 -4.96 -9.87 5.77
C SER A 77 -5.30 -10.12 4.31
N VAL A 78 -4.99 -11.30 3.78
CA VAL A 78 -5.24 -11.65 2.38
C VAL A 78 -6.73 -11.65 2.07
N VAL A 79 -7.55 -12.38 2.84
CA VAL A 79 -8.99 -12.49 2.58
C VAL A 79 -9.65 -11.11 2.66
N SER A 80 -9.33 -10.33 3.71
CA SER A 80 -9.84 -8.96 3.86
C SER A 80 -9.38 -8.06 2.71
N ALA A 81 -8.12 -8.21 2.26
CA ALA A 81 -7.58 -7.43 1.17
C ALA A 81 -8.23 -7.78 -0.18
N LEU A 82 -8.49 -9.05 -0.46
CA LEU A 82 -9.18 -9.50 -1.68
C LEU A 82 -10.59 -8.93 -1.74
N VAL A 83 -11.36 -9.02 -0.65
CA VAL A 83 -12.71 -8.44 -0.57
C VAL A 83 -12.65 -6.93 -0.78
N ALA A 84 -11.83 -6.22 -0.02
CA ALA A 84 -11.69 -4.76 -0.16
C ALA A 84 -11.24 -4.35 -1.57
N LEU A 85 -10.34 -5.12 -2.18
CA LEU A 85 -9.86 -4.87 -3.54
C LEU A 85 -10.97 -5.09 -4.57
N SER A 86 -11.81 -6.12 -4.43
CA SER A 86 -12.96 -6.32 -5.32
C SER A 86 -13.91 -5.12 -5.29
N PHE A 87 -14.16 -4.51 -4.13
CA PHE A 87 -14.93 -3.24 -4.04
C PHE A 87 -14.20 -2.08 -4.74
N CYS A 88 -12.88 -1.96 -4.56
CA CYS A 88 -12.08 -0.95 -5.27
C CYS A 88 -12.14 -1.13 -6.78
N LEU A 89 -11.89 -2.34 -7.28
CA LEU A 89 -11.91 -2.63 -8.71
C LEU A 89 -13.31 -2.41 -9.29
N GLY A 90 -14.36 -2.86 -8.62
CA GLY A 90 -15.75 -2.59 -9.00
C GLY A 90 -16.03 -1.09 -9.13
N SER A 91 -15.57 -0.29 -8.16
CA SER A 91 -15.71 1.17 -8.21
C SER A 91 -15.00 1.79 -9.41
N LEU A 92 -13.74 1.42 -9.65
CA LEU A 92 -12.88 1.98 -10.69
C LEU A 92 -13.31 1.54 -12.09
N CYS A 93 -13.80 0.32 -12.24
CA CYS A 93 -14.30 -0.22 -13.51
C CYS A 93 -15.73 0.25 -13.85
N SER A 94 -16.45 0.86 -12.89
CA SER A 94 -17.81 1.36 -13.13
C SER A 94 -17.84 2.53 -14.13
N LYS A 95 -19.02 2.84 -14.69
CA LYS A 95 -19.22 4.07 -15.48
C LYS A 95 -19.04 5.34 -14.63
N SER A 96 -19.39 5.27 -13.36
CA SER A 96 -19.28 6.38 -12.42
C SER A 96 -17.84 6.81 -12.13
N SER A 97 -16.82 6.01 -12.50
CA SER A 97 -15.41 6.37 -12.31
C SER A 97 -14.93 7.45 -13.27
N GLY A 98 -15.64 7.69 -14.38
CA GLY A 98 -15.27 8.63 -15.44
C GLY A 98 -13.90 8.36 -16.09
N LEU A 99 -13.32 7.18 -15.86
CA LEU A 99 -12.10 6.73 -16.54
C LEU A 99 -12.42 6.30 -17.98
N PRO A 100 -11.47 6.48 -18.93
CA PRO A 100 -11.65 5.99 -20.28
C PRO A 100 -11.87 4.47 -20.29
N PHE A 101 -12.60 3.98 -21.30
CA PHE A 101 -12.92 2.54 -21.40
C PHE A 101 -11.67 1.66 -21.39
N SER A 102 -10.60 2.07 -22.08
CA SER A 102 -9.33 1.33 -22.11
C SER A 102 -8.71 1.14 -20.72
N ALA A 103 -8.70 2.19 -19.89
CA ALA A 103 -8.19 2.11 -18.53
C ALA A 103 -9.06 1.18 -17.66
N ARG A 104 -10.39 1.29 -17.76
CA ARG A 104 -11.32 0.43 -17.02
C ARG A 104 -11.19 -1.04 -17.41
N ALA A 105 -11.08 -1.31 -18.72
CA ALA A 105 -10.86 -2.64 -19.25
C ALA A 105 -9.51 -3.21 -18.79
N GLY A 106 -8.43 -2.42 -18.83
CA GLY A 106 -7.13 -2.83 -18.31
C GLY A 106 -7.16 -3.18 -16.82
N ILE A 107 -7.72 -2.30 -15.99
CA ILE A 107 -7.86 -2.52 -14.54
C ILE A 107 -8.71 -3.77 -14.27
N ALA A 108 -9.81 -3.96 -15.01
CA ALA A 108 -10.65 -5.15 -14.89
C ALA A 108 -9.89 -6.42 -15.26
N SER A 109 -9.21 -6.44 -16.41
CA SER A 109 -8.49 -7.61 -16.91
C SER A 109 -7.37 -8.03 -15.96
N PHE A 110 -6.48 -7.11 -15.58
CA PHE A 110 -5.39 -7.45 -14.66
C PHE A 110 -5.90 -7.74 -13.24
N GLY A 111 -6.88 -6.99 -12.76
CA GLY A 111 -7.48 -7.18 -11.43
C GLY A 111 -8.18 -8.53 -11.27
N TRP A 112 -9.03 -8.90 -12.23
CA TRP A 112 -9.78 -10.16 -12.17
C TRP A 112 -8.93 -11.40 -12.44
N VAL A 113 -7.77 -11.27 -13.08
CA VAL A 113 -6.79 -12.36 -13.17
C VAL A 113 -5.96 -12.45 -11.88
N LEU A 114 -5.52 -11.31 -11.32
CA LEU A 114 -4.66 -11.30 -10.14
C LEU A 114 -5.36 -11.87 -8.89
N VAL A 115 -6.62 -11.48 -8.64
CA VAL A 115 -7.40 -11.90 -7.46
C VAL A 115 -7.46 -13.42 -7.28
N PRO A 116 -7.93 -14.22 -8.25
CA PRO A 116 -8.00 -15.68 -8.09
C PRO A 116 -6.61 -16.31 -8.00
N VAL A 117 -5.61 -15.81 -8.73
CA VAL A 117 -4.26 -16.38 -8.67
C VAL A 117 -3.64 -16.17 -7.28
N VAL A 118 -3.75 -14.97 -6.70
CA VAL A 118 -3.27 -14.71 -5.35
C VAL A 118 -4.05 -15.50 -4.30
N ALA A 119 -5.38 -15.62 -4.45
CA ALA A 119 -6.19 -16.46 -3.57
C ALA A 119 -5.70 -17.91 -3.59
N MET A 120 -5.45 -18.48 -4.76
CA MET A 120 -4.91 -19.84 -4.88
C MET A 120 -3.52 -19.96 -4.28
N MET A 121 -2.60 -19.03 -4.56
CA MET A 121 -1.23 -19.07 -4.03
C MET A 121 -1.13 -18.89 -2.52
N THR A 122 -2.13 -18.27 -1.90
CA THR A 122 -2.15 -18.04 -0.45
C THR A 122 -2.84 -19.16 0.32
N LEU A 123 -3.83 -19.81 -0.30
CA LEU A 123 -4.56 -20.93 0.30
C LEU A 123 -3.92 -22.30 0.04
N LEU A 124 -3.14 -22.44 -1.03
CA LEU A 124 -2.46 -23.69 -1.35
C LEU A 124 -1.11 -23.83 -0.61
N PRO A 125 -0.66 -25.08 -0.34
CA PRO A 125 0.66 -25.34 0.20
C PRO A 125 1.77 -24.73 -0.67
N ARG A 126 2.78 -24.13 -0.03
CA ARG A 126 3.94 -23.50 -0.71
C ARG A 126 4.70 -24.45 -1.64
N GLY A 127 4.66 -25.76 -1.37
CA GLY A 127 5.28 -26.77 -2.25
C GLY A 127 4.67 -26.84 -3.65
N LEU A 128 3.47 -26.27 -3.85
CA LEU A 128 2.79 -26.23 -5.15
C LEU A 128 3.02 -24.91 -5.92
N THR A 129 3.61 -23.90 -5.28
CA THR A 129 3.90 -22.61 -5.93
C THR A 129 5.28 -22.63 -6.58
N ARG A 130 5.32 -22.57 -7.92
CA ARG A 130 6.57 -22.46 -8.69
C ARG A 130 7.08 -21.02 -8.74
N VAL A 131 8.40 -20.84 -8.91
CA VAL A 131 9.05 -19.52 -8.98
C VAL A 131 8.51 -18.70 -10.16
N GLU A 132 8.26 -19.33 -11.30
CA GLU A 132 7.73 -18.68 -12.50
C GLU A 132 6.34 -18.08 -12.24
N LEU A 133 5.51 -18.77 -11.46
CA LEU A 133 4.19 -18.28 -11.08
C LEU A 133 4.29 -17.04 -10.17
N VAL A 134 5.22 -17.05 -9.21
CA VAL A 134 5.49 -15.88 -8.35
C VAL A 134 5.92 -14.68 -9.18
N LEU A 135 6.81 -14.87 -10.16
CA LEU A 135 7.26 -13.80 -11.06
C LEU A 135 6.12 -13.29 -11.95
N ALA A 136 5.29 -14.18 -12.50
CA ALA A 136 4.12 -13.79 -13.29
C ALA A 136 3.14 -12.96 -12.46
N VAL A 137 2.85 -13.38 -11.23
CA VAL A 137 1.97 -12.66 -10.30
C VAL A 137 2.56 -11.31 -9.90
N ALA A 138 3.87 -11.24 -9.67
CA ALA A 138 4.55 -9.97 -9.42
C ALA A 138 4.38 -9.04 -10.65
N GLY A 139 4.60 -9.53 -11.86
CA GLY A 139 4.38 -8.76 -13.09
C GLY A 139 2.95 -8.23 -13.23
N LEU A 140 1.95 -9.09 -13.03
CA LEU A 140 0.53 -8.73 -13.03
C LEU A 140 0.20 -7.66 -11.97
N ALA A 141 0.71 -7.82 -10.76
CA ALA A 141 0.49 -6.86 -9.67
C ALA A 141 1.09 -5.48 -10.00
N HIS A 142 2.32 -5.43 -10.53
CA HIS A 142 2.95 -4.17 -10.90
C HIS A 142 2.27 -3.50 -12.10
N ALA A 143 1.81 -4.27 -13.09
CA ALA A 143 1.01 -3.74 -14.20
C ALA A 143 -0.30 -3.12 -13.69
N LEU A 144 -0.97 -3.79 -12.76
CA LEU A 144 -2.19 -3.26 -12.13
C LEU A 144 -1.89 -2.01 -11.30
N ILE A 145 -0.82 -2.00 -10.49
CA ILE A 145 -0.38 -0.82 -9.73
C ILE A 145 -0.16 0.37 -10.66
N LEU A 146 0.53 0.16 -11.79
CA LEU A 146 0.76 1.21 -12.77
C LEU A 146 -0.57 1.78 -13.30
N LEU A 147 -1.50 0.92 -13.73
CA LEU A 147 -2.82 1.35 -14.19
C LEU A 147 -3.62 2.11 -13.12
N LEU A 148 -3.57 1.66 -11.87
CA LEU A 148 -4.23 2.32 -10.74
C LEU A 148 -3.64 3.71 -10.48
N ILE A 149 -2.32 3.84 -10.54
CA ILE A 149 -1.64 5.14 -10.38
C ILE A 149 -2.03 6.09 -11.51
N LEU A 150 -1.97 5.63 -12.76
CA LEU A 150 -2.37 6.44 -13.92
C LEU A 150 -3.84 6.88 -13.78
N ALA A 151 -4.73 6.00 -13.32
CA ALA A 151 -6.12 6.33 -13.05
C ALA A 151 -6.27 7.41 -11.97
N GLY A 152 -5.49 7.34 -10.89
CA GLY A 152 -5.47 8.36 -9.84
C GLY A 152 -4.94 9.71 -10.34
N VAL A 153 -3.86 9.70 -11.12
CA VAL A 153 -3.23 10.92 -11.67
C VAL A 153 -4.10 11.58 -12.74
N HIS A 154 -4.85 10.80 -13.53
CA HIS A 154 -5.75 11.29 -14.57
C HIS A 154 -6.73 12.35 -14.06
N TRP A 155 -7.18 12.20 -12.81
CA TRP A 155 -8.12 13.11 -12.17
C TRP A 155 -7.48 14.39 -11.61
N ARG A 156 -6.17 14.62 -11.81
CA ARG A 156 -5.45 15.82 -11.33
C ARG A 156 -5.67 16.07 -9.83
N PRO A 157 -5.28 15.12 -8.97
CA PRO A 157 -5.48 15.26 -7.53
C PRO A 157 -4.65 16.41 -6.96
N THR A 158 -4.84 16.71 -5.66
CA THR A 158 -4.00 17.69 -4.97
C THR A 158 -2.52 17.34 -5.12
N ARG A 159 -1.65 18.36 -5.19
CA ARG A 159 -0.20 18.20 -5.34
C ARG A 159 0.41 17.12 -4.42
N PRO A 160 0.13 17.08 -3.09
CA PRO A 160 0.73 16.07 -2.24
C PRO A 160 0.27 14.63 -2.57
N VAL A 161 -0.98 14.44 -2.99
CA VAL A 161 -1.47 13.12 -3.44
C VAL A 161 -0.87 12.74 -4.79
N ALA A 162 -0.73 13.69 -5.71
CA ALA A 162 -0.03 13.46 -6.98
C ALA A 162 1.43 13.04 -6.76
N VAL A 163 2.13 13.70 -5.82
CA VAL A 163 3.49 13.33 -5.41
C VAL A 163 3.52 11.94 -4.78
N ALA A 164 2.58 11.61 -3.88
CA ALA A 164 2.51 10.27 -3.29
C ALA A 164 2.29 9.17 -4.35
N LEU A 165 1.41 9.41 -5.33
CA LEU A 165 1.18 8.52 -6.47
C LEU A 165 2.44 8.36 -7.33
N ALA A 166 3.12 9.46 -7.65
CA ALA A 166 4.36 9.45 -8.43
C ALA A 166 5.51 8.72 -7.71
N LEU A 167 5.68 8.95 -6.40
CA LEU A 167 6.68 8.25 -5.59
C LEU A 167 6.36 6.75 -5.51
N THR A 168 5.08 6.39 -5.36
CA THR A 168 4.66 4.98 -5.38
C THR A 168 4.90 4.34 -6.76
N LEU A 169 4.77 5.11 -7.85
CA LEU A 169 5.09 4.67 -9.20
C LEU A 169 6.58 4.38 -9.36
N VAL A 170 7.43 5.32 -8.94
CA VAL A 170 8.89 5.16 -8.97
C VAL A 170 9.30 3.96 -8.13
N ALA A 171 8.77 3.83 -6.91
CA ALA A 171 9.05 2.68 -6.05
C ALA A 171 8.67 1.34 -6.71
N SER A 172 7.47 1.27 -7.32
CA SER A 172 6.99 0.06 -7.97
C SER A 172 7.77 -0.27 -9.23
N PHE A 173 8.03 0.72 -10.08
CA PHE A 173 8.78 0.55 -11.33
C PHE A 173 10.23 0.15 -11.05
N SER A 174 10.90 0.85 -10.13
CA SER A 174 12.27 0.51 -9.72
C SER A 174 12.35 -0.88 -9.09
N GLY A 175 11.36 -1.26 -8.28
CA GLY A 175 11.29 -2.60 -7.69
C GLY A 175 11.20 -3.72 -8.73
N ILE A 176 10.35 -3.57 -9.75
CA ILE A 176 10.22 -4.57 -10.82
C ILE A 176 11.43 -4.59 -11.75
N VAL A 177 11.99 -3.43 -12.11
CA VAL A 177 13.18 -3.36 -12.96
C VAL A 177 14.37 -3.98 -12.24
N SER A 178 14.58 -3.67 -10.96
CA SER A 178 15.62 -4.31 -10.15
C SER A 178 15.45 -5.84 -10.08
N LEU A 179 14.21 -6.33 -9.93
CA LEU A 179 13.93 -7.77 -9.98
C LEU A 179 14.30 -8.39 -11.34
N ILE A 180 13.88 -7.78 -12.45
CA ILE A 180 14.16 -8.27 -13.80
C ILE A 180 15.66 -8.28 -14.07
N LEU A 181 16.38 -7.22 -13.68
CA LEU A 181 17.82 -7.10 -13.88
C LEU A 181 18.58 -8.17 -13.08
N ASN A 182 18.19 -8.43 -11.83
CA ASN A 182 18.80 -9.50 -11.03
C ASN A 182 18.58 -10.87 -11.67
N VAL A 183 17.34 -11.20 -12.04
CA VAL A 183 17.01 -12.51 -12.66
C VAL A 183 17.68 -12.68 -14.03
N THR A 184 17.74 -11.62 -14.82
CA THR A 184 18.34 -11.66 -16.17
C THR A 184 19.85 -11.71 -16.08
N GLY A 185 20.45 -10.87 -15.20
CA GLY A 185 21.89 -10.79 -14.99
C GLY A 185 22.50 -12.11 -14.53
N GLU A 186 21.85 -12.81 -13.59
CA GLU A 186 22.25 -14.15 -13.15
C GLU A 186 22.25 -15.17 -14.31
N ARG A 187 21.32 -15.04 -15.26
CA ARG A 187 21.20 -15.97 -16.40
C ARG A 187 22.14 -15.66 -17.55
N THR A 188 22.42 -14.39 -17.80
CA THR A 188 23.21 -13.94 -18.95
C THR A 188 24.65 -13.59 -18.60
N TYR A 189 25.04 -13.67 -17.33
CA TYR A 189 26.34 -13.24 -16.81
C TYR A 189 26.68 -11.79 -17.18
N TRP A 190 25.66 -10.92 -17.22
CA TRP A 190 25.85 -9.52 -17.59
C TRP A 190 26.46 -8.72 -16.43
N GLU A 191 27.75 -8.37 -16.55
CA GLU A 191 28.55 -7.71 -15.50
C GLU A 191 27.96 -6.40 -14.96
N HIS A 192 27.11 -5.71 -15.74
CA HIS A 192 26.55 -4.42 -15.34
C HIS A 192 25.16 -4.55 -14.70
N ALA A 193 24.56 -5.74 -14.73
CA ALA A 193 23.22 -5.99 -14.23
C ALA A 193 23.10 -5.66 -12.73
N GLU A 194 24.09 -6.05 -11.93
CA GLU A 194 24.10 -5.82 -10.48
C GLU A 194 24.13 -4.33 -10.13
N ARG A 195 25.04 -3.56 -10.76
CA ARG A 195 25.13 -2.11 -10.53
C ARG A 195 23.82 -1.40 -10.88
N LEU A 196 23.21 -1.78 -12.00
CA LEU A 196 21.95 -1.19 -12.45
C LEU A 196 20.78 -1.62 -11.53
N ALA A 197 20.74 -2.89 -11.13
CA ALA A 197 19.74 -3.41 -10.20
C ALA A 197 19.79 -2.70 -8.84
N ASN A 198 20.98 -2.42 -8.32
CA ASN A 198 21.20 -1.66 -7.09
C ASN A 198 20.78 -0.20 -7.24
N ALA A 199 21.12 0.46 -8.36
CA ALA A 199 20.70 1.82 -8.63
C ALA A 199 19.16 1.96 -8.67
N PHE A 200 18.48 1.02 -9.35
CA PHE A 200 17.02 0.97 -9.32
C PHE A 200 16.52 0.69 -7.91
N GLN A 201 17.07 -0.31 -7.21
CA GLN A 201 16.68 -0.61 -5.84
C GLN A 201 16.73 0.64 -4.93
N TRP A 202 17.85 1.34 -4.89
CA TRP A 202 18.02 2.55 -4.07
C TRP A 202 17.07 3.68 -4.46
N SER A 203 16.87 3.93 -5.76
CA SER A 203 15.91 4.94 -6.22
C SER A 203 14.49 4.62 -5.79
N GLY A 204 14.10 3.33 -5.84
CA GLY A 204 12.78 2.89 -5.46
C GLY A 204 12.57 2.91 -3.94
N GLU A 205 13.59 2.55 -3.16
CA GLU A 205 13.55 2.65 -1.70
C GLU A 205 13.40 4.10 -1.25
N LEU A 206 14.21 5.02 -1.78
CA LEU A 206 14.07 6.45 -1.48
C LEU A 206 12.68 6.97 -1.83
N ALA A 207 12.13 6.57 -2.97
CA ALA A 207 10.78 6.94 -3.37
C ALA A 207 9.73 6.40 -2.39
N TYR A 208 9.85 5.13 -1.98
CA TYR A 208 8.99 4.49 -1.00
C TYR A 208 9.02 5.21 0.35
N LEU A 209 10.22 5.57 0.86
CA LEU A 209 10.36 6.34 2.10
C LEU A 209 9.82 7.76 2.00
N GLY A 210 9.74 8.33 0.79
CA GLY A 210 9.11 9.61 0.52
C GLY A 210 7.58 9.60 0.59
N VAL A 211 6.93 8.44 0.36
CA VAL A 211 5.45 8.32 0.34
C VAL A 211 4.81 8.77 1.67
N PRO A 212 5.27 8.34 2.86
CA PRO A 212 4.80 8.84 4.15
C PRO A 212 4.76 10.36 4.27
N PHE A 213 5.82 11.06 3.79
CA PHE A 213 5.89 12.52 3.87
C PHE A 213 4.86 13.18 2.96
N ALA A 214 4.75 12.70 1.71
CA ALA A 214 3.77 13.22 0.76
C ALA A 214 2.33 13.04 1.27
N ILE A 215 2.00 11.88 1.84
CA ILE A 215 0.68 11.63 2.44
C ILE A 215 0.49 12.47 3.72
N GLY A 216 1.53 12.64 4.53
CA GLY A 216 1.49 13.50 5.72
C GLY A 216 1.11 14.95 5.38
N LEU A 217 1.68 15.50 4.31
CA LEU A 217 1.32 16.82 3.78
C LEU A 217 -0.13 16.86 3.28
N ALA A 218 -0.66 15.78 2.70
CA ALA A 218 -2.05 15.70 2.24
C ALA A 218 -3.06 15.62 3.38
N VAL A 219 -2.71 14.98 4.51
CA VAL A 219 -3.64 14.76 5.63
C VAL A 219 -3.87 16.03 6.46
N ALA A 220 -2.90 16.96 6.52
CA ALA A 220 -2.96 18.27 7.20
C ALA A 220 -3.76 18.27 8.53
N ILE A 221 -3.06 18.07 9.66
CA ILE A 221 -3.69 17.91 10.98
C ILE A 221 -4.24 19.26 11.49
N PRO A 222 -5.54 19.37 11.80
CA PRO A 222 -6.13 20.61 12.30
C PRO A 222 -5.78 20.86 13.78
N TRP A 223 -4.55 21.29 14.07
CA TRP A 223 -3.97 21.50 15.41
C TRP A 223 -4.77 22.40 16.37
N ARG A 224 -5.67 23.26 15.84
CA ARG A 224 -6.51 24.16 16.65
C ARG A 224 -7.69 23.43 17.29
N GLU A 225 -8.11 22.30 16.74
CA GLU A 225 -9.23 21.52 17.26
C GLU A 225 -8.76 20.55 18.36
N PRO A 226 -9.59 20.26 19.38
CA PRO A 226 -9.25 19.28 20.41
C PRO A 226 -8.93 17.90 19.82
N ARG A 227 -9.65 17.50 18.76
CA ARG A 227 -9.35 16.26 18.02
C ARG A 227 -8.01 16.30 17.30
N GLY A 228 -7.61 17.45 16.76
CA GLY A 228 -6.29 17.63 16.17
C GLY A 228 -5.17 17.49 17.20
N LYS A 229 -5.37 17.99 18.43
CA LYS A 229 -4.44 17.79 19.54
C LYS A 229 -4.31 16.32 19.94
N VAL A 230 -5.45 15.61 20.05
CA VAL A 230 -5.45 14.16 20.31
C VAL A 230 -4.71 13.42 19.19
N ALA A 231 -4.99 13.76 17.93
CA ALA A 231 -4.32 13.16 16.77
C ALA A 231 -2.81 13.42 16.79
N LEU A 232 -2.35 14.62 17.14
CA LEU A 232 -0.92 14.94 17.30
C LEU A 232 -0.29 14.15 18.44
N LEU A 233 -0.95 14.07 19.59
CA LEU A 233 -0.44 13.34 20.75
C LEU A 233 -0.34 11.83 20.45
N SER A 234 -1.39 11.24 19.85
CA SER A 234 -1.37 9.84 19.44
C SER A 234 -0.31 9.58 18.36
N SER A 235 -0.12 10.52 17.44
CA SER A 235 0.91 10.45 16.40
C SER A 235 2.31 10.46 17.01
N ALA A 236 2.57 11.35 17.97
CA ALA A 236 3.84 11.45 18.68
C ALA A 236 4.14 10.17 19.48
N VAL A 237 3.14 9.62 20.18
CA VAL A 237 3.27 8.36 20.91
C VAL A 237 3.63 7.23 19.96
N VAL A 238 2.94 7.11 18.82
CA VAL A 238 3.18 6.04 17.85
C VAL A 238 4.54 6.19 17.17
N ALA A 239 4.95 7.40 16.78
CA ALA A 239 6.30 7.64 16.28
C ALA A 239 7.37 7.29 17.32
N GLY A 240 7.14 7.63 18.60
CA GLY A 240 8.00 7.25 19.71
C GLY A 240 8.08 5.74 19.91
N LEU A 241 6.97 5.01 19.78
CA LEU A 241 6.94 3.54 19.84
C LEU A 241 7.70 2.90 18.68
N VAL A 242 7.62 3.45 17.47
CA VAL A 242 8.41 2.97 16.32
C VAL A 242 9.90 3.18 16.57
N ALA A 243 10.30 4.36 17.04
CA ALA A 243 11.70 4.64 17.38
C ALA A 243 12.21 3.75 18.51
N ALA A 244 11.42 3.57 19.57
CA ALA A 244 11.75 2.68 20.68
C ALA A 244 11.82 1.21 20.23
N GLY A 245 10.88 0.75 19.41
CA GLY A 245 10.89 -0.58 18.83
C GLY A 245 12.13 -0.83 17.98
N MET A 246 12.54 0.13 17.15
CA MET A 246 13.79 0.05 16.40
C MET A 246 15.03 0.02 17.31
N ALA A 247 15.05 0.80 18.39
CA ALA A 247 16.14 0.77 19.37
C ALA A 247 16.21 -0.59 20.09
N VAL A 248 15.06 -1.17 20.45
CA VAL A 248 14.99 -2.52 21.04
C VAL A 248 15.48 -3.57 20.04
N CYS A 249 15.03 -3.52 18.79
CA CYS A 249 15.52 -4.42 17.74
C CYS A 249 17.02 -4.28 17.52
N LYS A 250 17.57 -3.06 17.55
CA LYS A 250 19.02 -2.83 17.48
C LYS A 250 19.76 -3.46 18.66
N HIS A 251 19.20 -3.35 19.85
CA HIS A 251 19.79 -3.93 21.05
C HIS A 251 19.76 -5.46 21.02
N SER A 252 18.67 -6.07 20.55
CA SER A 252 18.50 -7.52 20.55
C SER A 252 19.14 -8.24 19.35
N ALA A 253 19.05 -7.66 18.15
CA ALA A 253 19.58 -8.26 16.93
C ALA A 253 21.05 -7.90 16.68
N GLY A 254 21.58 -6.85 17.32
CA GLY A 254 22.96 -6.43 17.14
C GLY A 254 23.31 -6.17 15.67
N GLN A 255 24.29 -6.93 15.15
CA GLN A 255 24.74 -6.83 13.76
C GLN A 255 23.74 -7.42 12.75
N ASP A 256 22.75 -8.21 13.18
CA ASP A 256 21.73 -8.80 12.29
C ASP A 256 20.52 -7.89 12.03
N LEU A 257 20.50 -6.68 12.63
CA LEU A 257 19.42 -5.71 12.41
C LEU A 257 19.18 -5.38 10.92
N PRO A 258 20.21 -5.16 10.07
CA PRO A 258 20.04 -4.96 8.63
C PRO A 258 19.28 -6.10 7.96
N ASN A 259 19.69 -7.34 8.25
CA ASN A 259 19.07 -8.55 7.70
C ASN A 259 17.61 -8.67 8.13
N LEU A 260 17.30 -8.33 9.38
CA LEU A 260 15.94 -8.34 9.91
C LEU A 260 15.07 -7.26 9.25
N LEU A 261 15.58 -6.03 9.09
CA LEU A 261 14.85 -4.95 8.44
C LEU A 261 14.62 -5.25 6.95
N TYR A 262 15.65 -5.79 6.28
CA TYR A 262 15.54 -6.28 4.92
C TYR A 262 14.49 -7.40 4.81
N GLY A 263 14.49 -8.36 5.73
CA GLY A 263 13.48 -9.43 5.79
C GLY A 263 12.06 -8.90 6.03
N ALA A 264 11.91 -7.87 6.86
CA ALA A 264 10.62 -7.31 7.24
C ALA A 264 10.00 -6.43 6.15
N VAL A 265 10.77 -5.47 5.64
CA VAL A 265 10.29 -4.39 4.77
C VAL A 265 11.12 -4.19 3.51
N ARG A 266 12.16 -5.00 3.29
CA ARG A 266 13.08 -4.95 2.13
C ARG A 266 13.74 -3.60 1.91
N LEU A 267 14.20 -2.99 3.00
CA LEU A 267 14.98 -1.75 2.97
C LEU A 267 16.47 -2.07 3.18
N ASP A 268 17.31 -1.53 2.31
CA ASP A 268 18.76 -1.80 2.21
C ASP A 268 19.59 -0.57 1.78
N PHE A 269 18.95 0.58 1.53
CA PHE A 269 19.58 1.83 1.11
C PHE A 269 20.64 2.38 2.09
N LEU A 270 20.44 2.24 3.40
CA LEU A 270 21.33 2.83 4.40
C LEU A 270 22.43 1.84 4.83
N PRO A 271 23.65 2.33 5.10
CA PRO A 271 24.73 1.49 5.62
C PRO A 271 24.45 1.01 7.06
N ASP A 272 25.11 -0.09 7.44
CA ASP A 272 24.96 -0.84 8.72
C ASP A 272 24.93 0.03 9.97
N ASP A 273 25.68 1.13 9.99
CA ASP A 273 25.75 2.01 11.16
C ASP A 273 24.59 3.02 11.27
N SER A 274 23.86 3.25 10.17
CA SER A 274 22.84 4.31 10.04
C SER A 274 21.41 3.82 9.93
N PHE A 275 21.15 2.52 10.12
CA PHE A 275 19.82 1.91 10.05
C PHE A 275 18.76 2.59 10.93
N ILE A 276 19.17 3.25 12.02
CA ILE A 276 18.25 3.99 12.88
C ILE A 276 17.52 5.14 12.14
N LEU A 277 18.08 5.65 11.05
CA LEU A 277 17.46 6.72 10.26
C LEU A 277 16.16 6.26 9.58
N TYR A 278 15.95 4.95 9.37
CA TYR A 278 14.67 4.42 8.90
C TYR A 278 13.53 4.64 9.91
N ALA A 279 13.84 4.87 11.19
CA ALA A 279 12.82 5.17 12.20
C ALA A 279 12.08 6.48 11.89
N ILE A 280 12.71 7.42 11.18
CA ILE A 280 12.13 8.72 10.83
C ILE A 280 10.98 8.54 9.82
N PRO A 281 11.21 8.03 8.58
CA PRO A 281 10.13 7.84 7.61
C PRO A 281 9.08 6.85 8.10
N LEU A 282 9.46 5.77 8.79
CA LEU A 282 8.51 4.80 9.34
C LEU A 282 7.67 5.41 10.46
N GLY A 283 8.30 6.13 11.39
CA GLY A 283 7.61 6.82 12.49
C GLY A 283 6.63 7.86 11.97
N ILE A 284 7.02 8.64 10.96
CA ILE A 284 6.13 9.59 10.27
C ILE A 284 4.99 8.84 9.59
N GLY A 285 5.26 7.74 8.91
CA GLY A 285 4.24 6.92 8.27
C GLY A 285 3.16 6.46 9.24
N TRP A 286 3.56 5.84 10.35
CA TRP A 286 2.65 5.36 11.38
C TRP A 286 1.89 6.50 12.09
N ALA A 287 2.57 7.61 12.37
CA ALA A 287 1.97 8.83 12.90
C ALA A 287 0.85 9.35 11.97
N VAL A 288 1.15 9.49 10.68
CA VAL A 288 0.19 9.96 9.67
C VAL A 288 -0.99 9.01 9.56
N THR A 289 -0.77 7.69 9.56
CA THR A 289 -1.85 6.69 9.56
C THR A 289 -2.82 6.87 10.73
N VAL A 290 -2.30 7.04 11.95
CA VAL A 290 -3.12 7.20 13.17
C VAL A 290 -3.88 8.51 13.13
N SER A 291 -3.22 9.62 12.77
CA SER A 291 -3.88 10.90 12.61
C SER A 291 -5.00 10.83 11.55
N ALA A 292 -4.74 10.16 10.43
CA ALA A 292 -5.69 9.97 9.35
C ALA A 292 -6.89 9.13 9.81
N MET A 293 -6.68 8.09 10.61
CA MET A 293 -7.73 7.23 11.18
C MET A 293 -8.70 8.02 12.06
N LEU A 294 -8.19 8.99 12.85
CA LEU A 294 -8.98 9.82 13.75
C LEU A 294 -9.69 11.00 13.06
N SER A 295 -9.45 11.19 11.76
CA SER A 295 -10.08 12.25 10.98
C SER A 295 -11.58 12.02 10.78
N LYS A 296 -12.37 13.10 10.80
CA LYS A 296 -13.79 13.07 10.39
C LYS A 296 -13.95 12.84 8.88
N ASP A 297 -12.99 13.34 8.10
CA ASP A 297 -13.01 13.24 6.64
C ASP A 297 -12.76 11.79 6.19
N PRO A 298 -13.70 11.14 5.49
CA PRO A 298 -13.55 9.77 5.01
C PRO A 298 -12.39 9.60 4.02
N VAL A 299 -12.08 10.62 3.20
CA VAL A 299 -10.95 10.58 2.25
C VAL A 299 -9.61 10.57 2.99
N ARG A 300 -9.49 11.32 4.09
CA ARG A 300 -8.30 11.26 4.95
C ARG A 300 -8.15 9.89 5.60
N ARG A 301 -9.24 9.31 6.11
CA ARG A 301 -9.20 7.94 6.65
C ARG A 301 -8.79 6.92 5.59
N GLN A 302 -9.25 7.07 4.35
CA GLN A 302 -8.83 6.23 3.24
C GLN A 302 -7.34 6.37 2.91
N MET A 303 -6.78 7.59 2.96
CA MET A 303 -5.34 7.81 2.85
C MET A 303 -4.57 7.11 3.98
N GLY A 304 -5.08 7.17 5.22
CA GLY A 304 -4.48 6.47 6.37
C GLY A 304 -4.45 4.95 6.18
N ALA A 305 -5.54 4.37 5.69
CA ALA A 305 -5.62 2.95 5.36
C ALA A 305 -4.66 2.57 4.23
N ALA A 306 -4.58 3.39 3.17
CA ALA A 306 -3.63 3.20 2.08
C ALA A 306 -2.18 3.18 2.58
N LEU A 307 -1.81 4.17 3.38
CA LEU A 307 -0.46 4.28 3.95
C LEU A 307 -0.14 3.11 4.88
N MET A 308 -1.08 2.69 5.73
CA MET A 308 -0.90 1.53 6.61
C MET A 308 -0.60 0.25 5.81
N LEU A 309 -1.38 0.01 4.74
CA LEU A 309 -1.18 -1.15 3.87
C LEU A 309 0.19 -1.09 3.20
N LEU A 310 0.58 0.07 2.64
CA LEU A 310 1.89 0.24 2.01
C LEU A 310 3.04 0.01 2.99
N LEU A 311 2.97 0.59 4.20
CA LEU A 311 3.98 0.40 5.26
C LEU A 311 4.08 -1.07 5.69
N SER A 312 2.96 -1.76 5.81
CA SER A 312 2.92 -3.18 6.21
C SER A 312 3.42 -4.14 5.12
N ALA A 313 3.29 -3.76 3.85
CA ALA A 313 3.76 -4.56 2.73
C ALA A 313 5.27 -4.46 2.53
N GLY A 314 5.86 -3.29 2.82
CA GLY A 314 7.27 -3.02 2.57
C GLY A 314 7.55 -2.61 1.12
N TYR A 315 8.82 -2.34 0.84
CA TYR A 315 9.30 -2.03 -0.51
C TYR A 315 9.40 -3.29 -1.38
N ALA A 316 9.09 -3.15 -2.68
CA ALA A 316 9.20 -4.21 -3.69
C ALA A 316 8.74 -5.62 -3.20
N PRO A 317 7.49 -5.77 -2.73
CA PRO A 317 7.00 -7.01 -2.14
C PRO A 317 7.12 -8.20 -3.11
N ARG A 318 7.56 -9.35 -2.59
CA ARG A 318 7.72 -10.59 -3.39
C ARG A 318 6.77 -11.71 -2.99
N SER A 319 6.12 -11.61 -1.83
CA SER A 319 5.14 -12.61 -1.41
C SER A 319 3.74 -12.28 -1.96
N PRO A 320 2.91 -13.28 -2.30
CA PRO A 320 1.55 -13.04 -2.78
C PRO A 320 0.71 -12.20 -1.79
N SER A 321 0.87 -12.42 -0.49
CA SER A 321 0.16 -11.67 0.55
C SER A 321 0.58 -10.20 0.60
N THR A 322 1.87 -9.91 0.50
CA THR A 322 2.34 -8.52 0.44
C THR A 322 1.96 -7.83 -0.86
N LEU A 323 1.96 -8.55 -1.99
CA LEU A 323 1.59 -8.00 -3.30
C LEU A 323 0.12 -7.54 -3.30
N ILE A 324 -0.81 -8.34 -2.79
CA ILE A 324 -2.22 -7.94 -2.74
C ILE A 324 -2.47 -6.76 -1.78
N VAL A 325 -1.74 -6.72 -0.67
CA VAL A 325 -1.79 -5.60 0.29
C VAL A 325 -1.29 -4.31 -0.38
N THR A 326 -0.19 -4.35 -1.13
CA THR A 326 0.32 -3.20 -1.89
C THR A 326 -0.66 -2.76 -2.97
N VAL A 327 -1.19 -3.68 -3.77
CA VAL A 327 -2.19 -3.38 -4.81
C VAL A 327 -3.42 -2.71 -4.20
N LEU A 328 -3.91 -3.20 -3.06
CA LEU A 328 -5.01 -2.55 -2.34
C LEU A 328 -4.62 -1.15 -1.85
N GLY A 329 -3.44 -0.99 -1.25
CA GLY A 329 -2.94 0.31 -0.81
C GLY A 329 -2.90 1.33 -1.95
N VAL A 330 -2.39 0.94 -3.11
CA VAL A 330 -2.38 1.77 -4.32
C VAL A 330 -3.80 2.04 -4.84
N ALA A 331 -4.69 1.04 -4.83
CA ALA A 331 -6.08 1.23 -5.27
C ALA A 331 -6.82 2.25 -4.38
N LEU A 332 -6.59 2.22 -3.06
CA LEU A 332 -7.13 3.21 -2.14
C LEU A 332 -6.56 4.61 -2.40
N LEU A 333 -5.26 4.72 -2.67
CA LEU A 333 -4.60 6.00 -2.98
C LEU A 333 -5.10 6.57 -4.33
N ALA A 334 -5.31 5.73 -5.34
CA ALA A 334 -5.91 6.12 -6.60
C ALA A 334 -7.34 6.65 -6.40
N ARG A 335 -8.16 5.93 -5.62
CA ARG A 335 -9.52 6.36 -5.26
C ARG A 335 -9.53 7.67 -4.47
N VAL A 336 -8.55 7.91 -3.58
CA VAL A 336 -8.37 9.20 -2.90
C VAL A 336 -8.14 10.31 -3.93
N GLY A 337 -7.29 10.07 -4.93
CA GLY A 337 -7.02 11.04 -5.99
C GLY A 337 -8.30 11.41 -6.76
N ILE A 338 -9.12 10.42 -7.10
CA ILE A 338 -10.42 10.63 -7.76
C ILE A 338 -11.39 11.39 -6.84
N ALA A 339 -11.48 11.00 -5.57
CA ALA A 339 -12.38 11.62 -4.61
C ALA A 339 -12.04 13.09 -4.36
N GLN A 340 -10.75 13.43 -4.22
CA GLN A 340 -10.31 14.81 -4.02
C GLN A 340 -10.61 15.70 -5.23
N ALA A 341 -10.43 15.19 -6.45
CA ALA A 341 -10.70 15.93 -7.67
C ALA A 341 -12.18 16.26 -7.89
N ARG A 342 -13.07 15.47 -7.28
CA ARG A 342 -14.53 15.65 -7.35
C ARG A 342 -15.08 16.55 -6.25
N ARG A 343 -14.25 16.96 -5.29
CA ARG A 343 -14.67 17.90 -4.26
C ARG A 343 -14.70 19.31 -4.85
N PRO A 344 -15.79 20.07 -4.61
CA PRO A 344 -15.96 21.42 -5.13
C PRO A 344 -14.96 22.42 -4.55
#